data_AF-A0A0U2MY21-F1
#
_entry.id   AF-A0A0U2MY21-F1
#
_cell.length_a   1.000
_cell.length_b   1.000
_cell.length_c   1.000
_cell.angle_alpha   90.00
_cell.angle_beta   90.00
_cell.angle_gamma   90.00
#
_symmetry.space_group_name_H-M   'P 1'
#
loop_
_entity.id
_entity.type
_entity.pdbx_description
1 polymer ?
#
loop_
_entity_poly.entity_id
_entity_poly.type
_entity_poly.pdbx_seq_one_letter_code
_entity_poly.pdbx_strand_id
1 'polypeptide(L)'
;MNQNLRKTQQQIREETIEKVQSAIQFIRENEGDKAPITASKILLYSEVSRTVLYKPHILKLWNEYLWQKRYGNKENKYYEKELKALQIEKESLELKLQKAEARIHKLQEQLEEEKALSKGQSVKIKRLEEENSVLLGHIELLNSKLNARGLL
;
A
#
# COMPACT_ATOMS: atom_id res chain seq x y z
N MET A 1 -19.51 3.60 -6.99
CA MET A 1 -20.53 4.70 -6.91
C MET A 1 -20.52 5.50 -5.59
N ASN A 2 -19.75 5.15 -4.56
CA ASN A 2 -19.78 5.82 -3.24
C ASN A 2 -18.62 6.80 -2.93
N GLN A 3 -17.59 6.90 -3.78
CA GLN A 3 -16.41 7.72 -3.47
C GLN A 3 -16.69 9.22 -3.61
N ASN A 4 -17.45 9.65 -4.62
CA ASN A 4 -17.78 11.06 -4.81
C ASN A 4 -18.67 11.58 -3.67
N LEU A 5 -19.68 10.81 -3.25
CA LEU A 5 -20.53 11.16 -2.12
C LEU A 5 -19.72 11.30 -0.81
N ARG A 6 -18.78 10.38 -0.55
CA ARG A 6 -17.89 10.45 0.61
C ARG A 6 -17.00 11.69 0.57
N LYS A 7 -16.43 12.03 -0.60
CA LYS A 7 -15.62 13.24 -0.79
C LYS A 7 -16.45 14.51 -0.52
N THR A 8 -17.65 14.62 -1.09
CA THR A 8 -18.53 15.77 -0.87
C THR A 8 -18.92 15.90 0.61
N GLN A 9 -19.26 14.78 1.28
CA GLN A 9 -19.57 14.80 2.71
C GLN A 9 -18.38 15.23 3.57
N GLN A 10 -17.17 14.81 3.20
CA GLN A 10 -15.94 15.19 3.89
C GLN A 10 -15.62 16.68 3.68
N GLN A 11 -15.78 17.21 2.47
CA GLN A 11 -15.61 18.63 2.17
C GLN A 11 -16.57 19.49 3.00
N ILE A 12 -17.86 19.16 3.02
CA ILE A 12 -18.86 19.88 3.83
C ILE A 12 -18.49 19.84 5.31
N ARG A 13 -17.95 18.71 5.79
CA ARG A 13 -17.50 18.55 7.17
C ARG A 13 -16.32 19.46 7.47
N GLU A 14 -15.33 19.52 6.60
CA GLU A 14 -14.15 20.38 6.72
C GLU A 14 -14.53 21.87 6.71
N GLU A 15 -15.34 22.30 5.76
CA GLU A 15 -15.87 23.67 5.68
C GLU A 15 -16.62 24.06 6.96
N THR A 16 -17.43 23.15 7.51
CA THR A 16 -18.16 23.41 8.76
C THR A 16 -17.21 23.55 9.94
N ILE A 17 -16.17 22.71 10.02
CA ILE A 17 -15.15 22.77 11.07
C ILE A 17 -14.43 24.12 11.00
N GLU A 18 -14.02 24.54 9.81
CA GLU A 18 -13.33 25.81 9.58
C GLU A 18 -14.18 27.00 10.03
N LYS A 19 -15.44 27.08 9.59
CA LYS A 19 -16.37 28.15 10.01
C LYS A 19 -16.53 28.25 11.53
N VAL A 20 -16.65 27.11 12.21
CA VAL A 20 -16.78 27.09 13.68
C VAL A 20 -15.47 27.48 14.36
N GLN A 21 -14.33 27.02 13.86
CA GLN A 21 -13.02 27.40 14.39
C GLN A 21 -12.75 28.90 14.22
N SER A 22 -13.05 29.46 13.05
CA SER A 22 -12.94 30.90 12.80
C SER A 22 -13.84 31.70 13.75
N ALA A 23 -15.08 31.26 13.99
CA ALA A 23 -15.97 31.90 14.95
C ALA A 23 -15.42 31.85 16.39
N ILE A 24 -14.89 30.71 16.82
CA ILE A 24 -14.26 30.57 18.15
C ILE A 24 -13.04 31.49 18.27
N GLN A 25 -12.21 31.53 17.24
CA GLN A 25 -11.02 32.37 17.19
C GLN A 25 -11.40 33.84 17.27
N PHE A 26 -12.37 34.27 16.46
CA PHE A 26 -12.89 35.64 16.49
C PHE A 26 -13.42 36.04 17.87
N ILE A 27 -14.18 35.15 18.54
CA ILE A 27 -14.67 35.40 19.90
C ILE A 27 -13.50 35.60 20.86
N ARG A 28 -12.45 34.77 20.78
CA ARG A 28 -11.27 34.88 21.65
C ARG A 28 -10.47 36.15 21.39
N GLU A 29 -10.32 36.54 20.13
CA GLU A 29 -9.61 37.76 19.75
C GLU A 29 -10.33 39.03 20.24
N ASN A 30 -11.66 39.03 20.25
CA ASN A 30 -12.46 40.20 20.65
C ASN A 30 -12.77 40.24 22.16
N GLU A 31 -13.02 39.09 22.79
CA GLU A 31 -13.44 39.01 24.20
C GLU A 31 -12.34 38.51 25.14
N GLY A 32 -11.18 38.12 24.60
CA GLY A 32 -10.04 37.54 25.30
C GLY A 32 -9.98 36.02 25.28
N ASP A 33 -8.79 35.45 25.45
CA ASP A 33 -8.53 34.00 25.33
C ASP A 33 -9.39 33.11 26.25
N LYS A 34 -9.79 33.65 27.40
CA LYS A 34 -10.61 32.94 28.41
C LYS A 34 -12.11 33.21 28.25
N ALA A 35 -12.54 33.88 27.18
CA ALA A 35 -13.94 34.16 26.94
C ALA A 35 -14.76 32.85 26.89
N PRO A 36 -15.90 32.78 27.59
CA PRO A 36 -16.73 31.59 27.56
C PRO A 36 -17.33 31.41 26.17
N ILE A 37 -16.99 30.29 25.53
CA ILE A 37 -17.52 29.90 24.24
C ILE A 37 -18.88 29.23 24.42
N THR A 38 -19.94 29.91 24.00
CA THR A 38 -21.32 29.41 24.07
C THR A 38 -21.88 29.19 22.68
N ALA A 39 -22.89 28.30 22.57
CA ALA A 39 -23.53 28.01 21.29
C ALA A 39 -24.09 29.28 20.63
N SER A 40 -24.69 30.19 21.39
CA SER A 40 -25.25 31.44 20.87
C SER A 40 -24.18 32.32 20.23
N LYS A 41 -22.98 32.42 20.82
CA LYS A 41 -21.88 33.20 20.25
C LYS A 41 -21.36 32.57 18.97
N ILE A 42 -21.20 31.25 18.94
CA ILE A 42 -20.77 30.56 17.71
C ILE A 42 -21.80 30.74 16.59
N LEU A 43 -23.10 30.65 16.90
CA LEU A 43 -24.16 30.87 15.91
C LEU A 43 -24.12 32.27 15.30
N LEU A 44 -23.73 33.27 16.11
CA LEU A 44 -23.64 34.65 15.66
C LEU A 44 -22.53 34.86 14.60
N TYR A 45 -21.42 34.13 14.71
CA TYR A 45 -20.22 34.36 13.90
C TYR A 45 -19.87 33.26 12.89
N SER A 46 -20.53 32.09 12.93
CA SER A 46 -20.19 30.95 12.05
C SER A 46 -21.17 30.71 10.91
N GLU A 47 -22.36 31.33 10.93
CA GLU A 47 -23.48 31.05 9.98
C GLU A 47 -23.91 29.57 9.93
N VAL A 48 -23.46 28.75 10.88
CA VAL A 48 -23.79 27.34 10.97
C VAL A 48 -25.12 27.17 11.69
N SER A 49 -25.91 26.16 11.31
CA SER A 49 -27.19 25.90 11.97
C SER A 49 -27.00 25.34 13.39
N ARG A 50 -27.97 25.60 14.27
CA ARG A 50 -27.94 25.10 15.66
C ARG A 50 -27.81 23.59 15.77
N THR A 51 -28.42 22.83 14.85
CA THR A 51 -28.34 21.37 14.85
C THR A 51 -26.94 20.88 14.51
N VAL A 52 -26.21 21.59 13.64
CA VAL A 52 -24.85 21.23 13.25
C VAL A 52 -23.87 21.40 14.41
N LEU A 53 -24.06 22.39 15.29
CA LEU A 53 -23.22 22.58 16.48
C LEU A 53 -23.20 21.40 17.45
N TYR A 54 -24.25 20.57 17.44
CA TYR A 54 -24.36 19.39 18.29
C TYR A 54 -23.97 18.09 17.57
N LYS A 55 -23.53 18.14 16.30
CA LYS A 55 -22.92 16.98 15.64
C LYS A 55 -21.61 16.61 16.36
N PRO A 56 -21.25 15.31 16.45
CA PRO A 56 -20.10 14.87 17.26
C PRO A 56 -18.79 15.61 16.94
N HIS A 57 -18.48 15.78 15.66
CA HIS A 57 -17.23 16.40 15.21
C HIS A 57 -17.16 17.91 15.44
N ILE A 58 -18.29 18.60 15.55
CA ILE A 58 -18.34 20.03 15.86
C ILE A 58 -18.42 20.25 17.37
N LEU A 59 -19.24 19.47 18.07
CA LEU A 59 -19.42 19.60 19.51
C LEU A 59 -18.10 19.43 20.28
N LYS A 60 -17.22 18.54 19.80
CA LYS A 60 -15.87 18.35 20.35
C LYS A 60 -15.02 19.63 20.31
N LEU A 61 -15.20 20.48 19.31
CA LEU A 61 -14.37 21.68 19.10
C LEU A 61 -14.65 22.78 20.13
N TRP A 62 -15.92 22.92 20.55
CA TRP A 62 -16.33 24.06 21.39
C TRP A 62 -16.85 23.67 22.77
N ASN A 63 -17.25 22.41 22.98
CA ASN A 63 -17.73 21.92 24.27
C ASN A 63 -17.31 20.47 24.51
N GLU A 64 -16.02 20.30 24.83
CA GLU A 64 -15.43 18.99 25.08
C GLU A 64 -16.13 18.26 26.24
N TYR A 65 -16.51 18.95 27.31
CA TYR A 65 -17.21 18.33 28.44
C TYR A 65 -18.53 17.68 28.02
N LEU A 66 -19.36 18.42 27.27
CA LEU A 66 -20.64 17.89 26.77
C LEU A 66 -20.44 16.79 25.73
N TRP A 67 -19.38 16.89 24.92
CA TRP A 67 -18.99 15.84 23.99
C TRP A 67 -18.59 14.56 24.73
N GLN A 68 -17.69 14.63 25.72
CA GLN A 68 -17.26 13.49 26.53
C GLN A 68 -18.45 12.84 27.26
N LYS A 69 -19.35 13.64 27.82
CA LYS A 69 -20.57 13.13 28.48
C LYS A 69 -21.48 12.34 27.53
N ARG A 70 -21.55 12.71 26.25
CA ARG A 70 -22.43 12.06 25.26
C ARG A 70 -21.77 10.89 24.52
N TYR A 71 -20.48 11.00 24.21
CA TYR A 71 -19.79 10.11 23.29
C TYR A 71 -18.58 9.38 23.90
N GLY A 72 -18.04 9.86 25.03
CA GLY A 72 -16.78 9.36 25.61
C GLY A 72 -16.74 7.86 25.90
N ASN A 73 -17.87 7.28 26.34
CA ASN A 73 -17.94 5.84 26.63
C ASN A 73 -18.26 4.96 25.41
N LYS A 74 -18.82 5.55 24.33
CA LYS A 74 -19.26 4.80 23.15
C LYS A 74 -18.16 4.69 22.09
N GLU A 75 -17.36 5.73 21.93
CA GLU A 75 -16.26 5.76 20.96
C GLU A 75 -15.08 4.85 21.37
N ASN A 76 -14.70 4.82 22.66
CA ASN A 76 -13.59 3.98 23.12
C ASN A 76 -13.79 2.49 22.80
N LYS A 77 -14.99 1.94 23.05
CA LYS A 77 -15.26 0.53 22.75
C LYS A 77 -15.31 0.20 21.26
N TYR A 78 -15.69 1.16 20.42
CA TYR A 78 -15.70 0.98 18.97
C TYR A 78 -14.27 0.99 18.42
N TYR A 79 -13.49 2.01 18.78
CA TYR A 79 -12.09 2.12 18.36
C TYR A 79 -11.22 1.00 18.93
N GLU A 80 -11.47 0.49 20.14
CA GLU A 80 -10.77 -0.68 20.67
C GLU A 80 -11.03 -1.95 19.84
N LYS A 81 -12.27 -2.15 19.37
CA LYS A 81 -12.60 -3.30 18.52
C LYS A 81 -11.97 -3.16 17.13
N GLU A 82 -12.03 -1.96 16.57
CA GLU A 82 -11.42 -1.65 15.28
C GLU A 82 -9.89 -1.78 15.34
N LEU A 83 -9.24 -1.27 16.40
CA LEU A 83 -7.82 -1.45 16.65
C LEU A 83 -7.44 -2.92 16.74
N LYS A 84 -8.20 -3.73 17.49
CA LYS A 84 -7.96 -5.18 17.56
C LYS A 84 -8.11 -5.86 16.20
N ALA A 85 -9.14 -5.50 15.43
CA ALA A 85 -9.33 -6.06 14.09
C ALA A 85 -8.18 -5.70 13.15
N LEU A 86 -7.75 -4.43 13.16
CA LEU A 86 -6.60 -3.95 12.38
C LEU A 86 -5.29 -4.62 12.81
N GLN A 87 -5.11 -4.87 14.11
CA GLN A 87 -3.95 -5.59 14.63
C GLN A 87 -3.87 -7.01 14.07
N ILE A 88 -5.01 -7.74 14.11
CA ILE A 88 -5.11 -9.09 13.56
C ILE A 88 -4.87 -9.10 12.05
N GLU A 89 -5.43 -8.12 11.34
CA GLU A 89 -5.23 -8.00 9.90
C GLU A 89 -3.75 -7.75 9.57
N LYS A 90 -3.10 -6.85 10.30
CA LYS A 90 -1.66 -6.57 10.19
C LYS A 90 -0.83 -7.83 10.39
N GLU A 91 -1.04 -8.57 11.49
CA GLU A 91 -0.33 -9.81 11.78
C GLU A 91 -0.53 -10.86 10.68
N SER A 92 -1.75 -10.97 10.14
CA SER A 92 -2.05 -11.89 9.03
C SER A 92 -1.33 -11.52 7.74
N LEU A 93 -1.18 -10.22 7.47
CA LEU A 93 -0.48 -9.70 6.30
C LEU A 93 1.03 -9.90 6.44
N GLU A 94 1.59 -9.67 7.62
CA GLU A 94 3.00 -9.93 7.93
C GLU A 94 3.35 -11.41 7.71
N LEU A 95 2.50 -12.34 8.17
CA LEU A 95 2.67 -13.78 7.93
C LEU A 95 2.62 -14.13 6.43
N LYS A 96 1.73 -13.50 5.66
CA LYS A 96 1.66 -13.71 4.21
C LYS A 96 2.90 -13.17 3.51
N LEU A 97 3.40 -12.02 3.95
CA LEU A 97 4.61 -11.41 3.41
C LEU A 97 5.82 -12.31 3.63
N GLN A 98 6.04 -12.79 4.86
CA GLN A 98 7.13 -13.72 5.17
C GLN A 98 7.09 -15.00 4.31
N LYS A 99 5.89 -15.57 4.10
CA LYS A 99 5.72 -16.75 3.23
C LYS A 99 6.05 -16.44 1.77
N ALA A 100 5.69 -15.26 1.28
CA ALA A 100 6.01 -14.83 -0.08
C ALA A 100 7.52 -14.61 -0.25
N GLU A 101 8.18 -13.96 0.71
CA GLU A 101 9.63 -13.74 0.71
C GLU A 101 10.40 -15.06 0.71
N ALA A 102 10.03 -16.01 1.57
CA ALA A 102 10.64 -17.34 1.60
C ALA A 102 10.47 -18.07 0.25
N ARG A 103 9.31 -17.93 -0.39
CA ARG A 103 9.07 -18.53 -1.71
C ARG A 103 9.91 -17.87 -2.79
N ILE A 104 10.06 -16.55 -2.76
CA ILE A 104 10.91 -15.80 -3.70
C ILE A 104 12.37 -16.27 -3.56
N HIS A 105 12.89 -16.36 -2.33
CA HIS A 105 14.25 -16.83 -2.09
C HIS A 105 14.49 -18.22 -2.68
N LYS A 106 13.58 -19.16 -2.40
CA LYS A 106 13.68 -20.53 -2.94
C LYS A 106 13.66 -20.56 -4.46
N LEU A 107 12.81 -19.75 -5.10
CA LEU A 107 12.75 -19.68 -6.56
C LEU A 107 14.01 -19.04 -7.15
N GLN A 108 14.62 -18.07 -6.45
CA GLN A 108 15.89 -17.47 -6.87
C GLN A 108 17.04 -18.47 -6.81
N GLU A 109 17.12 -19.28 -5.76
CA GLU A 109 18.12 -20.37 -5.66
C GLU A 109 17.96 -21.36 -6.83
N GLN A 110 16.73 -21.83 -7.08
CA GLN A 110 16.45 -22.74 -8.20
C GLN A 110 16.82 -22.13 -9.56
N LEU A 111 16.57 -20.84 -9.74
CA LEU A 111 16.91 -20.14 -10.98
C LEU A 111 18.43 -20.07 -11.20
N GLU A 112 19.21 -19.80 -10.15
CA GLU A 112 20.67 -19.76 -10.27
C GLU A 112 21.26 -21.15 -10.52
N GLU A 113 20.69 -22.20 -9.92
CA GLU A 113 21.05 -23.59 -10.22
C GLU A 113 20.77 -23.94 -11.69
N GLU A 114 19.58 -23.63 -12.21
CA GLU A 114 19.26 -23.90 -13.62
C GLU A 114 20.14 -23.10 -14.58
N LYS A 115 20.45 -21.83 -14.27
CA LYS A 115 21.39 -21.03 -15.06
C LYS A 115 22.78 -21.66 -15.09
N ALA A 116 23.27 -22.16 -13.96
CA ALA A 116 24.56 -22.84 -13.89
C ALA A 116 24.57 -24.12 -14.74
N LEU A 117 23.51 -24.94 -14.63
CA LEU A 117 23.33 -26.15 -15.43
C LEU A 117 23.26 -25.84 -16.93
N SER A 118 22.46 -24.86 -17.33
CA SER A 118 22.30 -24.43 -18.72
C SER A 118 23.62 -23.94 -19.33
N LYS A 119 24.40 -23.14 -18.58
CA LYS A 119 25.75 -22.72 -19.00
C LYS A 119 26.67 -23.93 -19.22
N GLY A 120 26.68 -24.89 -18.31
CA GLY A 120 27.48 -26.12 -18.45
C GLY A 120 27.08 -26.95 -19.68
N GLN A 121 25.78 -27.09 -19.94
CA GLN A 121 25.25 -27.77 -21.12
C GLN A 121 25.64 -27.04 -22.42
N SER A 122 25.54 -25.72 -22.45
CA SER A 122 25.92 -24.90 -23.61
C SER A 122 27.39 -25.10 -23.99
N VAL A 123 28.30 -25.13 -23.00
CA VAL A 123 29.73 -25.41 -23.24
C VAL A 123 29.93 -26.83 -23.78
N LYS A 124 29.22 -27.82 -23.23
CA LYS A 124 29.31 -29.20 -23.69
C LYS A 124 28.82 -29.36 -25.14
N ILE A 125 27.71 -28.71 -25.49
CA ILE A 125 27.16 -28.73 -26.86
C ILE A 125 28.18 -28.14 -27.84
N LYS A 126 28.73 -26.95 -27.55
CA LYS A 126 29.74 -26.32 -28.41
C LYS A 126 30.95 -27.22 -28.66
N ARG A 127 31.45 -27.88 -27.60
CA ARG A 127 32.57 -28.82 -27.73
C ARG A 127 32.22 -30.01 -28.62
N LEU A 128 31.02 -30.57 -28.47
CA LEU A 128 30.56 -31.67 -29.33
C LEU A 128 30.38 -31.23 -30.78
N GLU A 129 29.91 -30.01 -31.03
CA GLU A 129 29.82 -29.43 -32.38
C GLU A 129 31.21 -29.28 -33.02
N GLU A 130 32.20 -28.81 -32.26
CA GLU A 130 33.60 -28.71 -32.71
C GLU A 130 34.19 -30.10 -33.02
N GLU A 131 34.05 -31.07 -32.10
CA GLU A 131 34.53 -32.44 -32.29
C GLU A 131 33.87 -33.10 -33.52
N ASN A 132 32.57 -32.91 -33.72
CA ASN A 132 31.83 -33.46 -34.85
C ASN A 132 32.28 -32.82 -36.18
N SER A 133 32.52 -31.50 -36.20
CA SER A 133 33.07 -30.80 -37.38
C SER A 133 34.42 -31.36 -37.81
N VAL A 134 35.32 -31.62 -36.86
CA VAL A 134 36.63 -32.23 -37.14
C VAL A 134 36.47 -33.64 -37.72
N LEU A 135 35.60 -34.46 -37.13
CA LEU A 135 35.33 -35.83 -37.61
C LEU A 135 34.75 -35.82 -39.02
N LEU A 136 33.82 -34.93 -39.33
CA LEU A 136 33.27 -34.76 -40.67
C LEU A 136 34.37 -34.41 -41.68
N GLY A 137 35.25 -33.47 -41.35
CA GLY A 137 36.40 -33.12 -42.21
C GLY A 137 37.34 -34.31 -42.46
N HIS A 138 37.58 -35.15 -41.46
CA HIS A 138 38.37 -36.38 -41.64
C HIS A 138 37.67 -37.40 -42.56
N ILE A 139 36.36 -37.57 -42.44
CA ILE A 139 35.56 -38.45 -43.30
C ILE A 139 35.60 -37.96 -44.74
N GLU A 140 35.41 -36.66 -44.99
CA GLU A 140 35.49 -36.06 -46.32
C GLU A 140 36.87 -36.25 -46.97
N LEU A 141 37.94 -36.09 -46.19
CA LEU A 141 39.31 -36.33 -46.65
C LEU A 141 39.53 -37.80 -47.03
N LEU A 142 39.04 -38.73 -46.21
CA LEU A 142 39.13 -40.17 -46.49
C LEU A 142 38.34 -40.54 -47.75
N ASN A 143 37.10 -40.05 -47.88
CA ASN A 143 36.28 -40.25 -49.08
C ASN A 143 36.99 -39.71 -50.32
N SER A 144 37.57 -38.51 -50.25
CA SER A 144 38.34 -37.92 -51.36
C SER A 144 39.53 -38.80 -51.77
N LYS A 145 40.26 -39.35 -50.79
CA LYS A 145 41.39 -40.28 -51.04
C LYS A 145 40.93 -41.60 -51.64
N LEU A 146 39.78 -42.13 -51.23
CA LEU A 146 39.22 -43.38 -51.76
C LEU A 146 38.73 -43.18 -53.20
N ASN A 147 38.01 -42.08 -53.47
CA ASN A 147 37.57 -41.70 -54.81
C ASN A 147 38.77 -41.51 -55.76
N ALA A 148 39.83 -40.85 -55.30
CA ALA A 148 41.07 -40.68 -56.08
C ALA A 148 41.77 -42.01 -56.41
N ARG A 149 41.50 -43.07 -55.63
CA ARG A 149 42.00 -44.44 -55.87
C ARG A 149 41.00 -45.32 -56.60
N GLY A 150 39.82 -44.80 -56.96
CA GLY A 150 38.74 -45.55 -57.64
C GLY A 150 38.13 -46.67 -56.80
N LEU A 151 38.23 -46.58 -55.47
CA LEU A 151 37.69 -47.57 -54.51
C LEU A 151 36.26 -47.24 -54.04
N LEU A 152 35.79 -46.04 -54.39
CA LEU A 152 34.46 -45.47 -54.21
C LEU A 152 34.18 -44.62 -55.46
#